data_AF-A0A8T4TI31-F1
#
_entry.id   AF-A0A8T4TI31-F1
#
_cell.length_a   1.000
_cell.length_b   1.000
_cell.length_c   1.000
_cell.angle_alpha   90.00
_cell.angle_beta   90.00
_cell.angle_gamma   90.00
#
_symmetry.space_group_name_H-M   'P 1'
#
loop_
_entity.id
_entity.type
_entity.pdbx_description
1 polymer ?
#
loop_
_entity_poly.entity_id
_entity_poly.type
_entity_poly.pdbx_seq_one_letter_code
_entity_poly.pdbx_strand_id
1 'polypeptide(L)'
;MNNKGQAALEFLMTYGWTILAAIVSIAAFAQFGLVSAGTLTSITGFSVCVLPPGLACEHRIGENGIQLVLTNGFPARIVDVSVRVISSEIGLCVFPDPESNPKAIINVGESKQIFVSCPDMPSNTKRFKGDLEVSYRFEDQSLTHTDTGTIRGSVEEGTICIDFDGDGYGAGGCETAIDCDDGDSAVYPNAPPETNPDNMITTCAVCQDSKDNNCDTFTDGNDAECEDACIGDPTCSIPDGDGDTYDDILCGGNDCDDLDLEIHPPDTFETGLTMCQDLKDNDCDGHIDLIDLSCGGLICQDDFDLDSYISDQCIGGDDCDDDPEVCGSYCYPGFPSGELCEDDGKDNDCNGLDEQQEACSCLPGCDNDGDNSCSEGCMWPGYDCDDGNNKVNIYQPENCATPFDDNCNDQINEYCSPCDPGCDIDQDSYCSDSKECGGNDCNDNNKNINPGVWDEYSILECSDSLDNDCDGDIDCNEECCLGNAPSPPGSSPIFSPLLKPVCAYRCGIG
;
A
#
# COMPACT_ATOMS: atom_id res chain seq x y z
N MET A 1 55.59 62.08 29.11
CA MET A 1 54.31 61.58 28.54
C MET A 1 54.68 60.30 27.80
N ASN A 2 54.52 59.09 28.37
CA ASN A 2 53.32 58.26 28.25
C ASN A 2 53.42 56.97 29.11
N ASN A 3 53.62 57.07 30.43
CA ASN A 3 53.81 55.88 31.30
C ASN A 3 52.49 55.17 31.69
N LYS A 4 51.33 55.63 31.19
CA LYS A 4 50.02 55.05 31.57
C LYS A 4 49.66 53.79 30.78
N GLY A 5 50.19 53.63 29.55
CA GLY A 5 49.92 52.45 28.72
C GLY A 5 50.68 51.21 29.17
N GLN A 6 51.88 51.38 29.74
CA GLN A 6 52.75 50.26 30.10
C GLN A 6 52.27 49.52 31.35
N ALA A 7 51.72 50.24 32.34
CA ALA A 7 51.14 49.65 33.55
C ALA A 7 49.88 48.82 33.26
N ALA A 8 49.06 49.22 32.28
CA ALA A 8 47.86 48.48 31.89
C ALA A 8 48.20 47.13 31.24
N LEU A 9 49.29 47.08 30.47
CA LEU A 9 49.77 45.86 29.81
C LEU A 9 50.33 44.83 30.80
N GLU A 10 51.04 45.29 31.83
CA GLU A 10 51.54 44.39 32.89
C GLU A 10 50.40 43.82 33.75
N PHE A 11 49.37 44.61 34.03
CA PHE A 11 48.20 44.14 34.76
C PHE A 11 47.43 43.06 33.97
N LEU A 12 47.24 43.28 32.67
CA LEU A 12 46.54 42.33 31.80
C LEU A 12 47.33 41.02 31.62
N MET A 13 48.66 41.06 31.53
CA MET A 13 49.45 39.81 31.48
C MET A 13 49.46 39.04 32.81
N THR A 14 49.46 39.74 33.95
CA THR A 14 49.56 39.07 35.27
C THR A 14 48.23 38.48 35.72
N TYR A 15 47.13 39.20 35.48
CA TYR A 15 45.78 38.81 35.94
C TYR A 15 44.85 38.36 34.81
N GLY A 16 45.26 38.47 33.54
CA GLY A 16 44.42 38.11 32.40
C GLY A 16 43.97 36.66 32.43
N TRP A 17 44.86 35.74 32.84
CA TRP A 17 44.50 34.33 33.00
C TRP A 17 43.49 34.13 34.14
N THR A 18 43.58 34.90 35.23
CA THR A 18 42.65 34.80 36.36
C THR A 18 41.27 35.30 35.97
N ILE A 19 41.19 36.42 35.23
CA ILE A 19 39.93 36.95 34.71
C ILE A 19 39.31 35.96 33.71
N LEU A 20 40.12 35.38 32.82
CA LEU A 20 39.65 34.38 31.86
C LEU A 20 39.14 33.13 32.58
N ALA A 21 39.86 32.60 33.57
CA ALA A 21 39.43 31.45 34.36
C ALA A 21 38.12 31.74 35.12
N ALA A 22 37.96 32.95 35.65
CA ALA A 22 36.72 33.37 36.32
C ALA A 22 35.54 33.44 35.33
N ILE A 23 35.74 34.00 34.14
CA ILE A 23 34.70 34.07 33.09
C ILE A 23 34.30 32.66 32.62
N VAL A 24 35.28 31.78 32.38
CA VAL A 24 35.02 30.38 31.98
C VAL A 24 34.26 29.63 33.08
N SER A 25 34.61 29.85 34.36
CA SER A 25 33.89 29.23 35.48
C SER A 25 32.44 29.71 35.58
N ILE A 26 32.22 31.03 35.40
CA ILE A 26 30.86 31.60 35.38
C ILE A 26 30.06 31.05 34.20
N ALA A 27 30.68 30.93 33.01
CA ALA A 27 30.04 30.33 31.84
C ALA A 27 29.67 28.85 32.07
N ALA A 28 30.57 28.07 32.69
CA ALA A 28 30.29 26.69 33.05
C ALA A 28 29.14 26.58 34.06
N PHE A 29 29.13 27.41 35.11
CA PHE A 29 28.04 27.41 36.09
C PHE A 29 26.70 27.89 35.51
N ALA A 30 26.73 28.77 34.51
CA ALA A 30 25.54 29.15 33.75
C ALA A 30 25.04 27.96 32.90
N GLN A 31 25.94 27.23 32.25
CA GLN A 31 25.58 26.06 31.43
C GLN A 31 25.05 24.89 32.26
N PHE A 32 25.51 24.71 33.50
CA PHE A 32 24.99 23.70 34.42
C PHE A 32 23.77 24.17 35.24
N GLY A 33 23.23 25.35 34.99
CA GLY A 33 22.04 25.86 35.68
C GLY A 33 22.23 26.15 37.19
N LEU A 34 23.47 26.10 37.70
CA LEU A 34 23.82 26.30 39.12
C LEU A 34 23.67 27.75 39.56
N VAL A 35 23.90 28.70 38.65
CA VAL A 35 23.45 30.08 38.82
C VAL A 35 22.07 30.14 38.21
N SER A 36 21.03 30.31 39.04
CA SER A 36 19.70 30.67 38.54
C SER A 36 19.85 31.95 37.75
N ALA A 37 19.89 31.83 36.42
CA ALA A 37 20.19 32.91 35.50
C ALA A 37 19.09 33.98 35.46
N GLY A 38 18.18 34.02 36.44
CA GLY A 38 17.07 34.96 36.50
C GLY A 38 17.48 36.43 36.47
N THR A 39 18.69 36.78 36.90
CA THR A 39 19.22 38.14 36.77
C THR A 39 19.90 38.41 35.43
N LEU A 40 20.52 37.42 34.78
CA LEU A 40 21.22 37.61 33.50
C LEU A 40 20.30 37.50 32.28
N THR A 41 19.29 36.61 32.32
CA THR A 41 18.28 36.52 31.25
C THR A 41 17.42 37.78 31.15
N SER A 42 17.30 38.52 32.25
CA SER A 42 16.57 39.80 32.29
C SER A 42 17.21 40.92 31.47
N ILE A 43 18.48 40.80 31.10
CA ILE A 43 19.24 41.85 30.40
C ILE A 43 19.24 41.63 28.88
N THR A 44 19.07 40.40 28.42
CA THR A 44 19.24 40.04 27.00
C THR A 44 17.94 39.75 26.27
N GLY A 45 16.79 39.73 26.96
CA GLY A 45 15.50 39.45 26.33
C GLY A 45 15.36 38.01 25.82
N PHE A 46 16.17 37.08 26.31
CA PHE A 46 16.04 35.68 25.90
C PHE A 46 14.79 35.06 26.51
N SER A 47 13.95 34.50 25.65
CA SER A 47 12.95 33.49 25.99
C SER A 47 13.70 32.25 26.48
N VAL A 48 13.34 31.74 27.66
CA VAL A 48 13.89 30.49 28.21
C VAL A 48 12.74 29.55 28.60
N CYS A 49 12.70 28.37 27.99
CA CYS A 49 11.92 27.22 28.45
C CYS A 49 12.89 26.12 28.90
N VAL A 50 12.75 25.64 30.13
CA VAL A 50 13.59 24.56 30.67
C VAL A 50 12.68 23.44 31.12
N LEU A 51 12.86 22.26 30.53
CA LEU A 51 12.25 21.00 30.92
C LEU A 51 13.35 19.97 31.27
N PRO A 52 13.00 18.87 31.97
CA PRO A 52 13.92 17.75 32.18
C PRO A 52 14.43 17.16 30.85
N PRO A 53 15.59 16.48 30.87
CA PRO A 53 16.11 15.78 29.70
C PRO A 53 15.08 14.79 29.12
N GLY A 54 14.91 14.80 27.81
CA GLY A 54 13.92 13.98 27.11
C GLY A 54 12.75 14.79 26.55
N LEU A 55 12.52 16.00 27.05
CA LEU A 55 11.59 16.97 26.44
C LEU A 55 12.34 18.26 26.13
N ALA A 56 12.40 18.64 24.86
CA ALA A 56 12.80 19.99 24.48
C ALA A 56 11.57 20.88 24.35
N CYS A 57 11.75 22.18 24.59
CA CYS A 57 10.66 23.14 24.54
C CYS A 57 11.14 24.45 23.93
N GLU A 58 10.40 24.93 22.94
CA GLU A 58 10.44 26.31 22.46
C GLU A 58 9.11 26.98 22.78
N HIS A 59 9.09 28.31 22.87
CA HIS A 59 7.87 29.01 23.24
C HIS A 59 7.76 30.43 22.71
N ARG A 60 6.50 30.85 22.58
CA ARG A 60 6.08 32.23 22.32
C ARG A 60 5.00 32.61 23.31
N ILE A 61 5.12 33.79 23.94
CA ILE A 61 4.16 34.29 24.92
C ILE A 61 3.43 35.47 24.31
N GLY A 62 2.12 35.37 24.16
CA GLY A 62 1.24 36.42 23.65
C GLY A 62 0.26 36.88 24.72
N GLU A 63 -0.62 37.82 24.37
CA GLU A 63 -1.57 38.42 25.32
C GLU A 63 -2.68 37.47 25.74
N ASN A 64 -3.03 36.49 24.90
CA ASN A 64 -4.11 35.52 25.12
C ASN A 64 -3.61 34.18 25.68
N GLY A 65 -2.30 33.90 25.65
CA GLY A 65 -1.77 32.60 26.04
C GLY A 65 -0.30 32.38 25.70
N ILE A 66 0.09 31.12 25.76
CA ILE A 66 1.47 30.66 25.55
C ILE A 66 1.44 29.54 24.51
N GLN A 67 2.11 29.77 23.38
CA GLN A 67 2.37 28.72 22.39
C GLN A 67 3.67 28.01 22.78
N LEU A 68 3.60 26.71 22.96
CA LEU A 68 4.72 25.83 23.28
C LEU A 68 4.95 24.88 22.12
N VAL A 69 6.19 24.67 21.73
CA VAL A 69 6.59 23.60 20.80
C VAL A 69 7.34 22.58 21.63
N LEU A 70 6.72 21.42 21.87
CA LEU A 70 7.35 20.33 22.61
C LEU A 70 7.96 19.33 21.63
N THR A 71 9.24 19.04 21.80
CA THR A 71 9.95 18.00 21.03
C THR A 71 10.19 16.78 21.91
N ASN A 72 9.75 15.61 21.45
CA ASN A 72 9.99 14.35 22.15
C ASN A 72 11.40 13.83 21.87
N GLY A 73 12.28 13.91 22.86
CA GLY A 73 13.64 13.36 22.84
C GLY A 73 13.78 12.00 23.55
N PHE A 74 12.67 11.39 23.99
CA PHE A 74 12.68 10.04 24.53
C PHE A 74 12.81 8.99 23.41
N PRO A 75 13.30 7.77 23.71
CA PRO A 75 13.40 6.69 22.73
C PRO A 75 12.04 6.00 22.46
N ALA A 76 10.93 6.55 22.94
CA ALA A 76 9.59 5.97 22.81
C ALA A 76 8.54 7.07 22.55
N ARG A 77 7.43 6.68 21.92
CA ARG A 77 6.29 7.55 21.65
C ARG A 77 5.60 7.95 22.96
N ILE A 78 5.27 9.24 23.08
CA ILE A 78 4.48 9.77 24.20
C ILE A 78 3.06 10.11 23.74
N VAL A 79 2.09 9.75 24.58
CA VAL A 79 0.65 9.93 24.38
C VAL A 79 0.06 10.66 25.58
N ASP A 80 -1.18 11.12 25.46
CA ASP A 80 -1.91 11.80 26.54
C ASP A 80 -1.17 13.04 27.08
N VAL A 81 -0.48 13.79 26.20
CA VAL A 81 0.30 14.96 26.62
C VAL A 81 -0.64 16.09 27.06
N SER A 82 -0.47 16.53 28.30
CA SER A 82 -1.21 17.65 28.90
C SER A 82 -0.23 18.64 29.53
N VAL A 83 -0.45 19.92 29.28
CA VAL A 83 0.44 20.99 29.74
C VAL A 83 -0.30 21.98 30.63
N ARG A 84 0.30 22.31 31.77
CA ARG A 84 -0.22 23.28 32.74
C ARG A 84 0.86 24.32 33.03
N VAL A 85 0.48 25.59 33.10
CA VAL A 85 1.40 26.67 33.45
C VAL A 85 0.92 27.38 34.71
N ILE A 86 1.76 27.39 35.73
CA ILE A 86 1.47 28.00 37.03
C ILE A 86 2.30 29.27 37.15
N SER A 87 1.66 30.44 37.12
CA SER A 87 2.33 31.72 37.37
C SER A 87 1.93 32.28 38.72
N SER A 88 2.91 32.76 39.49
CA SER A 88 2.64 33.50 40.72
C SER A 88 1.99 34.86 40.49
N GLU A 89 2.08 35.40 39.27
CA GLU A 89 1.61 36.75 38.93
C GLU A 89 0.19 36.74 38.35
N ILE A 90 -0.11 35.71 37.54
CA ILE A 90 -1.35 35.61 36.74
C ILE A 90 -2.28 34.52 37.28
N GLY A 91 -1.76 33.59 38.09
CA GLY A 91 -2.49 32.43 38.54
C GLY A 91 -2.26 31.22 37.61
N LEU A 92 -3.25 30.35 37.54
CA LEU A 92 -3.18 29.11 36.78
C LEU A 92 -3.61 29.37 35.33
N CYS A 93 -2.68 29.25 34.39
CA CYS A 93 -3.03 29.08 32.98
C CYS A 93 -3.25 27.59 32.73
N VAL A 94 -4.38 27.26 32.13
CA VAL A 94 -4.75 25.90 31.83
C VAL A 94 -4.87 25.77 30.32
N PHE A 95 -4.46 24.62 29.82
CA PHE A 95 -4.89 24.17 28.51
C PHE A 95 -6.43 24.25 28.43
N PRO A 96 -7.03 24.68 27.29
CA PRO A 96 -8.47 24.54 27.12
C PRO A 96 -8.87 23.09 27.42
N ASP A 97 -9.99 22.94 28.13
CA ASP A 97 -10.50 21.76 28.84
C ASP A 97 -9.85 20.41 28.44
N PRO A 98 -9.29 19.61 29.38
CA PRO A 98 -8.72 18.29 29.07
C PRO A 98 -9.70 17.32 28.40
N GLU A 99 -11.01 17.59 28.43
CA GLU A 99 -12.04 16.80 27.73
C GLU A 99 -12.28 17.26 26.27
N SER A 100 -11.91 18.48 25.90
CA SER A 100 -12.23 19.06 24.57
C SER A 100 -11.05 19.05 23.60
N ASN A 101 -9.93 18.42 23.95
CA ASN A 101 -8.75 18.36 23.08
C ASN A 101 -8.32 16.91 22.85
N PRO A 102 -8.11 16.47 21.60
CA PRO A 102 -7.50 15.17 21.34
C PRO A 102 -6.16 15.10 22.09
N LYS A 103 -6.03 14.10 22.95
CA LYS A 103 -4.81 13.75 23.67
C LYS A 103 -3.63 13.74 22.70
N ALA A 104 -2.78 14.76 22.77
CA ALA A 104 -1.69 14.91 21.80
C ALA A 104 -0.73 13.71 21.88
N ILE A 105 -0.40 13.19 20.70
CA ILE A 105 0.59 12.15 20.48
C ILE A 105 1.82 12.83 19.88
N ILE A 106 3.01 12.52 20.39
CA ILE A 106 4.27 13.06 19.88
C ILE A 106 5.23 11.90 19.62
N ASN A 107 5.54 11.63 18.34
CA ASN A 107 6.46 10.56 17.96
C ASN A 107 7.91 10.89 18.34
N VAL A 108 8.79 9.90 18.29
CA VAL A 108 10.21 10.07 18.64
C VAL A 108 10.88 11.06 17.68
N GLY A 109 11.45 12.14 18.24
CA GLY A 109 12.10 13.20 17.47
C GLY A 109 11.14 14.22 16.84
N GLU A 110 9.82 14.01 16.96
CA GLU A 110 8.80 14.93 16.45
C GLU A 110 8.60 16.11 17.41
N SER A 111 8.17 17.24 16.84
CA SER A 111 7.77 18.43 17.57
C SER A 111 6.27 18.69 17.38
N LYS A 112 5.52 18.90 18.46
CA LYS A 112 4.11 19.28 18.41
C LYS A 112 3.89 20.64 19.05
N GLN A 113 3.07 21.48 18.41
CA GLN A 113 2.66 22.76 18.95
C GLN A 113 1.49 22.58 19.92
N ILE A 114 1.53 23.27 21.05
CA ILE A 114 0.59 23.17 22.15
C ILE A 114 0.29 24.58 22.65
N PHE A 115 -0.96 25.01 22.58
CA PHE A 115 -1.37 26.32 23.06
C PHE A 115 -2.00 26.28 24.46
N VAL A 116 -1.39 26.99 25.42
CA VAL A 116 -1.90 27.13 26.78
C VAL A 116 -2.61 28.48 26.93
N SER A 117 -3.92 28.44 27.14
CA SER A 117 -4.73 29.65 27.33
C SER A 117 -4.47 30.31 28.68
N CYS A 118 -4.29 31.63 28.66
CA CYS A 118 -4.06 32.45 29.86
C CYS A 118 -5.03 33.65 29.86
N PRO A 119 -6.33 33.45 30.18
CA PRO A 119 -7.35 34.49 30.04
C PRO A 119 -7.12 35.71 30.93
N ASP A 120 -6.39 35.55 32.04
CA ASP A 120 -6.11 36.61 33.01
C ASP A 120 -4.75 37.30 32.79
N MET A 121 -4.10 37.13 31.64
CA MET A 121 -2.81 37.77 31.38
C MET A 121 -2.98 39.31 31.27
N PRO A 122 -2.38 40.12 32.16
CA PRO A 122 -2.56 41.56 32.11
C PRO A 122 -1.89 42.12 30.86
N SER A 123 -2.65 42.90 30.07
CA SER A 123 -2.18 43.53 28.82
C SER A 123 -0.99 44.48 28.97
N ASN A 124 -0.60 44.84 30.20
CA ASN A 124 0.59 45.67 30.48
C ASN A 124 1.81 44.86 30.94
N THR A 125 1.71 43.53 30.96
CA THR A 125 2.78 42.64 31.42
C THR A 125 3.84 42.51 30.33
N LYS A 126 4.99 43.17 30.50
CA LYS A 126 6.09 43.06 29.52
C LYS A 126 6.90 41.78 29.64
N ARG A 127 6.75 41.04 30.74
CA ARG A 127 7.55 39.85 31.06
C ARG A 127 6.69 38.84 31.77
N PHE A 128 6.72 37.61 31.28
CA PHE A 128 6.04 36.49 31.89
C PHE A 128 7.05 35.56 32.57
N LYS A 129 6.66 35.02 33.73
CA LYS A 129 7.35 33.93 34.41
C LYS A 129 6.31 32.95 34.94
N GLY A 130 6.51 31.67 34.63
CA GLY A 130 5.70 30.58 35.14
C GLY A 130 6.52 29.30 35.33
N ASP A 131 5.98 28.42 36.16
CA ASP A 131 6.41 27.02 36.25
C ASP A 131 5.54 26.20 35.28
N LEU A 132 6.17 25.29 34.55
CA LEU A 132 5.54 24.44 33.54
C LEU A 132 5.37 23.04 34.13
N GLU A 133 4.22 22.41 33.95
CA GLU A 133 3.97 21.02 34.35
C GLU A 133 3.45 20.28 33.13
N VAL A 134 4.21 19.28 32.66
CA VAL A 134 3.89 18.46 31.49
C VAL A 134 3.60 17.05 31.97
N SER A 135 2.35 16.60 31.81
CA SER A 135 1.94 15.22 32.09
C SER A 135 1.82 14.44 30.79
N TYR A 136 2.35 13.22 30.75
CA TYR A 136 2.33 12.37 29.55
C TYR A 136 2.39 10.89 29.95
N ARG A 137 2.17 9.99 29.00
CA ARG A 137 2.28 8.55 29.16
C ARG A 137 3.08 7.98 28.01
N PHE A 138 3.95 7.00 28.26
CA PHE A 138 4.52 6.20 27.17
C PHE A 138 3.46 5.22 26.69
N GLU A 139 3.34 5.03 25.38
CA GLU A 139 2.29 4.18 24.81
C GLU A 139 2.20 2.79 25.43
N ASP A 140 3.34 2.13 25.62
CA ASP A 140 3.43 0.77 26.20
C ASP A 140 3.28 0.74 27.74
N GLN A 141 3.04 1.88 28.37
CA GLN A 141 2.96 2.00 29.83
C GLN A 141 1.60 2.56 30.26
N SER A 142 1.09 2.07 31.38
CA SER A 142 -0.11 2.64 32.02
C SER A 142 0.20 3.79 32.97
N LEU A 143 1.48 4.03 33.26
CA LEU A 143 1.91 5.04 34.23
C LEU A 143 2.00 6.43 33.57
N THR A 144 1.28 7.39 34.13
CA THR A 144 1.44 8.81 33.80
C THR A 144 2.69 9.37 34.48
N HIS A 145 3.55 9.99 33.69
CA HIS A 145 4.71 10.75 34.13
C HIS A 145 4.35 12.24 34.18
N THR A 146 4.88 12.98 35.15
CA THR A 146 4.68 14.42 35.27
C THR A 146 6.03 15.08 35.49
N ASP A 147 6.44 15.86 34.50
CA ASP A 147 7.69 16.61 34.50
C ASP A 147 7.42 18.09 34.76
N THR A 148 8.27 18.71 35.58
CA THR A 148 8.17 20.12 35.91
C THR A 148 9.33 20.92 35.30
N GLY A 149 9.01 22.06 34.71
CA GLY A 149 9.93 22.99 34.08
C GLY A 149 9.68 24.43 34.49
N THR A 150 10.40 25.36 33.86
CA THR A 150 10.16 26.80 34.04
C THR A 150 10.17 27.50 32.69
N ILE A 151 9.28 28.47 32.53
CA ILE A 151 9.15 29.30 31.33
C ILE A 151 9.30 30.78 31.69
N ARG A 152 10.09 31.51 30.89
CA ARG A 152 10.31 32.95 31.02
C ARG A 152 10.41 33.59 29.64
N GLY A 153 9.84 34.77 29.47
CA GLY A 153 9.97 35.53 28.23
C GLY A 153 9.32 36.90 28.31
N SER A 154 9.48 37.70 27.26
CA SER A 154 8.65 38.88 27.04
C SER A 154 7.30 38.48 26.44
N VAL A 155 6.24 39.18 26.83
CA VAL A 155 4.95 39.07 26.16
C VAL A 155 5.04 39.91 24.89
N GLU A 156 4.74 39.30 23.75
CA GLU A 156 4.69 39.97 22.45
C GLU A 156 3.30 40.60 22.26
N GLU A 157 3.26 41.85 21.77
CA GLU A 157 2.00 42.50 21.38
C GLU A 157 1.45 41.78 20.14
N GLY A 158 0.24 41.23 20.25
CA GLY A 158 -0.42 40.45 19.21
C GLY A 158 -1.09 39.20 19.78
N THR A 159 -2.32 38.95 19.32
CA THR A 159 -3.01 37.68 19.54
C THR A 159 -2.18 36.56 18.90
N ILE A 160 -1.87 35.51 19.66
CA ILE A 160 -1.34 34.28 19.05
C ILE A 160 -2.50 33.64 18.30
N CYS A 161 -2.33 33.53 16.98
CA CYS A 161 -3.16 32.71 16.11
C CYS A 161 -2.82 31.25 16.37
N ILE A 162 -3.83 30.47 16.68
CA ILE A 162 -3.72 29.03 16.86
C ILE A 162 -4.39 28.43 15.64
N ASP A 163 -3.73 27.43 15.09
CA ASP A 163 -4.19 26.57 14.03
C ASP A 163 -4.27 25.20 14.70
N PHE A 164 -5.48 24.80 15.09
CA PHE A 164 -5.72 23.63 15.94
C PHE A 164 -5.68 22.32 15.13
N ASP A 165 -6.04 22.36 13.85
CA ASP A 165 -6.06 21.19 12.96
C ASP A 165 -4.83 21.08 12.04
N GLY A 166 -4.08 22.16 11.86
CA GLY A 166 -2.83 22.23 11.10
C GLY A 166 -2.98 22.62 9.63
N ASP A 167 -4.10 23.21 9.21
CA ASP A 167 -4.38 23.58 7.83
C ASP A 167 -3.74 24.93 7.40
N GLY A 168 -3.20 25.69 8.35
CA GLY A 168 -2.56 26.99 8.17
C GLY A 168 -3.45 28.21 8.43
N TYR A 169 -4.71 28.01 8.82
CA TYR A 169 -5.69 29.01 9.21
C TYR A 169 -5.95 28.90 10.72
N GLY A 170 -6.55 29.93 11.32
CA GLY A 170 -6.72 29.91 12.78
C GLY A 170 -7.87 30.75 13.26
N ALA A 171 -8.53 30.31 14.34
CA ALA A 171 -9.73 30.96 14.82
C ALA A 171 -9.45 32.27 15.57
N GLY A 172 -10.28 33.30 15.30
CA GLY A 172 -10.51 34.43 16.20
C GLY A 172 -9.51 35.59 16.16
N GLY A 173 -9.63 36.46 15.14
CA GLY A 173 -9.03 37.81 15.16
C GLY A 173 -7.63 37.93 14.56
N CYS A 174 -7.22 36.92 13.80
CA CYS A 174 -5.99 36.93 13.00
C CYS A 174 -6.22 37.74 11.72
N GLU A 175 -5.41 38.78 11.50
CA GLU A 175 -5.68 39.82 10.48
C GLU A 175 -5.67 39.30 9.02
N THR A 176 -5.30 38.04 8.76
CA THR A 176 -5.13 37.53 7.39
C THR A 176 -5.64 36.13 7.09
N ALA A 177 -6.10 35.35 8.08
CA ALA A 177 -6.56 33.97 7.90
C ALA A 177 -7.46 33.61 9.10
N ILE A 178 -8.77 33.79 8.96
CA ILE A 178 -9.75 33.48 10.02
C ILE A 178 -10.39 32.16 9.68
N ASP A 179 -10.08 31.14 10.46
CA ASP A 179 -10.82 29.90 10.47
C ASP A 179 -12.10 30.05 11.32
N CYS A 180 -13.21 29.54 10.82
CA CYS A 180 -14.49 29.51 11.50
C CYS A 180 -14.73 28.20 12.27
N ASP A 181 -14.00 27.12 11.96
CA ASP A 181 -13.97 25.85 12.70
C ASP A 181 -12.56 25.22 12.70
N ASP A 182 -11.67 25.78 13.52
CA ASP A 182 -10.29 25.33 13.80
C ASP A 182 -10.16 23.84 14.26
N GLY A 183 -11.27 23.14 14.45
CA GLY A 183 -11.28 21.72 14.76
C GLY A 183 -11.34 20.80 13.54
N ASP A 184 -11.49 21.37 12.34
CA ASP A 184 -11.77 20.65 11.10
C ASP A 184 -10.95 21.22 9.93
N SER A 185 -9.88 20.52 9.55
CA SER A 185 -8.94 20.97 8.50
C SER A 185 -9.53 21.13 7.09
N ALA A 186 -10.81 20.77 6.92
CA ALA A 186 -11.56 21.01 5.71
C ALA A 186 -12.26 22.40 5.69
N VAL A 187 -12.33 23.09 6.82
CA VAL A 187 -13.06 24.34 7.00
C VAL A 187 -12.08 25.51 7.06
N TYR A 188 -11.89 26.23 5.95
CA TYR A 188 -11.03 27.42 5.95
C TYR A 188 -11.35 28.41 4.83
N PRO A 189 -10.91 29.68 4.96
CA PRO A 189 -11.09 30.68 3.92
C PRO A 189 -10.55 30.25 2.55
N ASN A 190 -11.46 30.14 1.59
CA ASN A 190 -11.19 29.67 0.22
C ASN A 190 -10.75 28.20 0.15
N ALA A 191 -11.20 27.34 1.06
CA ALA A 191 -11.07 25.90 0.89
C ALA A 191 -11.52 25.51 -0.53
N PRO A 192 -10.65 24.86 -1.32
CA PRO A 192 -11.08 24.35 -2.62
C PRO A 192 -12.21 23.35 -2.37
N PRO A 193 -13.23 23.27 -3.26
CA PRO A 193 -14.23 22.22 -3.16
C PRO A 193 -13.50 20.87 -3.10
N GLU A 194 -13.77 20.09 -2.05
CA GLU A 194 -13.08 18.83 -1.84
C GLU A 194 -13.22 17.94 -3.07
N THR A 195 -12.08 17.54 -3.64
CA THR A 195 -12.05 16.45 -4.62
C THR A 195 -12.00 15.15 -3.83
N ASN A 196 -13.06 14.34 -3.91
CA ASN A 196 -13.04 12.96 -3.44
C ASN A 196 -11.81 12.23 -4.05
N PRO A 197 -11.06 11.38 -3.29
CA PRO A 197 -9.95 10.57 -3.78
C PRO A 197 -10.18 9.80 -5.10
N ASP A 198 -11.43 9.60 -5.54
CA ASP A 198 -11.75 8.93 -6.81
C ASP A 198 -11.66 9.80 -8.06
N ASN A 199 -11.17 11.04 -7.98
CA ASN A 199 -10.92 11.91 -9.14
C ASN A 199 -12.15 12.09 -10.07
N MET A 200 -13.34 11.93 -9.50
CA MET A 200 -14.60 12.38 -10.11
C MET A 200 -14.79 13.83 -9.67
N ILE A 201 -14.93 14.72 -10.64
CA ILE A 201 -15.13 16.15 -10.39
C ILE A 201 -16.44 16.33 -9.61
N THR A 202 -16.37 16.41 -8.29
CA THR A 202 -17.49 16.80 -7.44
C THR A 202 -17.45 18.33 -7.35
N THR A 203 -18.18 18.99 -8.25
CA THR A 203 -18.33 20.46 -8.22
C THR A 203 -19.49 20.95 -7.36
N CYS A 204 -20.12 20.14 -6.51
CA CYS A 204 -20.86 20.70 -5.38
C CYS A 204 -19.99 20.49 -4.13
N ALA A 205 -19.46 21.60 -3.60
CA ALA A 205 -19.00 21.68 -2.21
C ALA A 205 -20.05 21.03 -1.31
N VAL A 206 -19.67 20.60 -0.10
CA VAL A 206 -20.58 19.94 0.85
C VAL A 206 -21.73 20.89 1.25
N CYS A 207 -22.73 21.06 0.38
CA CYS A 207 -23.81 22.02 0.51
C CYS A 207 -25.00 21.45 1.30
N GLN A 208 -24.76 20.41 2.11
CA GLN A 208 -25.77 19.70 2.90
C GLN A 208 -25.26 19.23 4.28
N ASP A 209 -24.09 19.68 4.74
CA ASP A 209 -23.58 19.32 6.08
C ASP A 209 -23.92 20.37 7.16
N SER A 210 -24.57 21.48 6.77
CA SER A 210 -24.89 22.61 7.64
C SER A 210 -23.68 23.27 8.27
N LYS A 211 -22.51 23.16 7.63
CA LYS A 211 -21.29 23.88 7.96
C LYS A 211 -21.05 25.03 6.98
N ASP A 212 -20.21 25.96 7.42
CA ASP A 212 -19.75 27.13 6.67
C ASP A 212 -18.30 26.85 6.24
N ASN A 213 -18.13 25.97 5.26
CA ASN A 213 -16.82 25.36 4.96
C ASN A 213 -15.79 26.36 4.38
N ASN A 214 -16.24 27.52 3.89
CA ASN A 214 -15.38 28.59 3.36
C ASN A 214 -15.29 29.82 4.29
N CYS A 215 -15.96 29.79 5.45
CA CYS A 215 -16.01 30.84 6.45
C CYS A 215 -16.52 32.19 5.94
N ASP A 216 -17.47 32.18 5.00
CA ASP A 216 -18.05 33.39 4.41
C ASP A 216 -19.34 33.86 5.11
N THR A 217 -19.71 33.16 6.19
CA THR A 217 -20.90 33.34 7.05
C THR A 217 -22.21 32.75 6.50
N PHE A 218 -22.16 32.08 5.36
CA PHE A 218 -23.29 31.36 4.79
C PHE A 218 -23.09 29.84 4.95
N THR A 219 -24.19 29.12 5.09
CA THR A 219 -24.19 27.66 5.24
C THR A 219 -25.09 27.07 4.17
N ASP A 220 -24.66 25.98 3.53
CA ASP A 220 -25.43 25.20 2.57
C ASP A 220 -26.10 26.08 1.49
N GLY A 221 -27.39 25.86 1.21
CA GLY A 221 -28.18 26.59 0.21
C GLY A 221 -28.42 28.09 0.49
N ASN A 222 -27.78 28.68 1.50
CA ASN A 222 -27.68 30.14 1.62
C ASN A 222 -26.36 30.71 1.10
N ASP A 223 -25.39 29.85 0.79
CA ASP A 223 -24.11 30.21 0.17
C ASP A 223 -24.31 30.38 -1.35
N ALA A 224 -23.85 31.51 -1.88
CA ALA A 224 -23.93 31.82 -3.30
C ALA A 224 -23.10 30.85 -4.16
N GLU A 225 -22.08 30.22 -3.57
CA GLU A 225 -21.22 29.23 -4.21
C GLU A 225 -21.94 27.86 -4.34
N CYS A 226 -22.94 27.60 -3.48
CA CYS A 226 -23.87 26.48 -3.63
C CYS A 226 -25.00 26.77 -4.65
N GLU A 227 -25.25 28.03 -5.00
CA GLU A 227 -26.33 28.43 -5.91
C GLU A 227 -25.98 28.21 -7.41
N ASP A 228 -24.70 28.31 -7.80
CA ASP A 228 -24.25 28.10 -9.19
C ASP A 228 -23.75 26.66 -9.47
N ALA A 229 -23.41 25.89 -8.44
CA ALA A 229 -22.89 24.53 -8.57
C ALA A 229 -23.98 23.45 -8.65
N CYS A 230 -25.20 23.75 -8.21
CA CYS A 230 -26.31 22.79 -8.16
C CYS A 230 -27.56 23.26 -8.96
N ILE A 231 -27.45 24.25 -9.86
CA ILE A 231 -28.52 24.63 -10.80
C ILE A 231 -28.21 24.13 -12.23
N GLY A 232 -28.74 22.94 -12.53
CA GLY A 232 -29.25 22.56 -13.85
C GLY A 232 -28.25 22.53 -15.00
N ASP A 233 -27.59 21.39 -15.19
CA ASP A 233 -27.13 21.01 -16.51
C ASP A 233 -28.35 20.85 -17.44
N PRO A 234 -28.46 21.59 -18.56
CA PRO A 234 -29.53 21.42 -19.55
C PRO A 234 -29.51 20.07 -20.30
N THR A 235 -28.67 19.12 -19.90
CA THR A 235 -28.66 17.75 -20.43
C THR A 235 -29.65 16.81 -19.75
N CYS A 236 -30.22 17.15 -18.58
CA CYS A 236 -31.25 16.35 -17.92
C CYS A 236 -32.60 16.41 -18.68
N SER A 237 -32.65 15.73 -19.83
CA SER A 237 -33.84 15.66 -20.69
C SER A 237 -34.71 14.44 -20.39
N ILE A 238 -34.21 13.49 -19.62
CA ILE A 238 -34.90 12.30 -19.17
C ILE A 238 -34.44 12.09 -17.73
N PRO A 239 -35.28 12.39 -16.74
CA PRO A 239 -34.93 12.17 -15.34
C PRO A 239 -34.81 10.69 -14.98
N ASP A 240 -35.57 9.82 -15.66
CA ASP A 240 -35.65 8.36 -15.46
C ASP A 240 -35.49 7.71 -16.85
N GLY A 241 -34.24 7.40 -17.21
CA GLY A 241 -33.75 7.04 -18.53
C GLY A 241 -34.03 5.60 -18.92
N ASP A 242 -34.15 4.71 -17.94
CA ASP A 242 -34.37 3.29 -18.13
C ASP A 242 -35.79 2.82 -17.74
N GLY A 243 -36.53 3.60 -16.93
CA GLY A 243 -37.90 3.37 -16.51
C GLY A 243 -38.07 2.63 -15.18
N ASP A 244 -37.05 2.55 -14.33
CA ASP A 244 -37.06 1.85 -13.04
C ASP A 244 -37.75 2.65 -11.90
N THR A 245 -38.10 3.91 -12.17
CA THR A 245 -38.72 4.92 -11.28
C THR A 245 -37.80 5.69 -10.34
N TYR A 246 -36.49 5.49 -10.44
CA TYR A 246 -35.46 6.33 -9.83
C TYR A 246 -34.99 7.36 -10.85
N ASP A 247 -34.59 8.53 -10.36
CA ASP A 247 -34.12 9.60 -11.23
C ASP A 247 -32.57 9.58 -11.26
N ASP A 248 -31.95 9.91 -12.40
CA ASP A 248 -30.50 10.08 -12.60
C ASP A 248 -29.87 10.95 -11.49
N ILE A 249 -28.74 10.52 -10.93
CA ILE A 249 -27.95 11.27 -9.95
C ILE A 249 -27.55 12.66 -10.46
N LEU A 250 -27.32 12.82 -11.76
CA LEU A 250 -27.05 14.11 -12.41
C LEU A 250 -28.27 15.02 -12.49
N CYS A 251 -29.47 14.45 -12.39
CA CYS A 251 -30.76 15.14 -12.32
C CYS A 251 -31.21 15.44 -10.88
N GLY A 252 -30.40 15.10 -9.88
CA GLY A 252 -30.72 15.24 -8.46
C GLY A 252 -31.58 14.09 -7.92
N GLY A 253 -31.66 12.98 -8.65
CA GLY A 253 -32.16 11.71 -8.16
C GLY A 253 -31.07 10.90 -7.46
N ASN A 254 -31.27 9.59 -7.39
CA ASN A 254 -30.43 8.68 -6.61
C ASN A 254 -29.91 7.49 -7.43
N ASP A 255 -30.24 7.40 -8.71
CA ASP A 255 -29.78 6.36 -9.63
C ASP A 255 -28.36 6.70 -10.17
N CYS A 256 -27.41 5.80 -9.97
CA CYS A 256 -26.02 5.97 -10.40
C CYS A 256 -25.75 5.48 -11.85
N ASP A 257 -26.66 4.75 -12.49
CA ASP A 257 -26.62 4.40 -13.91
C ASP A 257 -28.05 4.31 -14.50
N ASP A 258 -28.62 5.49 -14.81
CA ASP A 258 -29.97 5.74 -15.37
C ASP A 258 -30.20 5.15 -16.79
N LEU A 259 -29.35 4.23 -17.23
CA LEU A 259 -29.49 3.43 -18.45
C LEU A 259 -29.64 1.93 -18.16
N ASP A 260 -29.53 1.50 -16.90
CA ASP A 260 -29.53 0.11 -16.47
C ASP A 260 -30.51 -0.17 -15.32
N LEU A 261 -31.66 -0.79 -15.68
CA LEU A 261 -32.82 -1.07 -14.82
C LEU A 261 -32.54 -1.85 -13.52
N GLU A 262 -31.31 -2.36 -13.35
CA GLU A 262 -30.87 -3.15 -12.20
C GLU A 262 -29.91 -2.37 -11.27
N ILE A 263 -29.62 -1.09 -11.55
CA ILE A 263 -28.67 -0.24 -10.79
C ILE A 263 -29.42 0.94 -10.18
N HIS A 264 -29.89 0.82 -8.94
CA HIS A 264 -30.62 1.89 -8.27
C HIS A 264 -30.77 1.68 -6.74
N PRO A 265 -30.79 2.74 -5.92
CA PRO A 265 -31.22 2.61 -4.52
C PRO A 265 -32.75 2.57 -4.45
N PRO A 266 -33.38 1.78 -3.56
CA PRO A 266 -32.85 1.14 -2.37
C PRO A 266 -32.98 -0.38 -2.51
N ASP A 267 -32.35 -0.98 -3.51
CA ASP A 267 -32.22 -2.44 -3.53
C ASP A 267 -31.23 -2.84 -2.44
N THR A 268 -31.76 -2.84 -1.21
CA THR A 268 -31.07 -3.10 0.08
C THR A 268 -30.39 -4.47 0.19
N PHE A 269 -30.25 -5.18 -0.92
CA PHE A 269 -29.73 -6.52 -1.01
C PHE A 269 -29.30 -6.79 -2.45
N GLU A 270 -28.04 -6.48 -2.76
CA GLU A 270 -27.24 -7.22 -3.74
C GLU A 270 -27.22 -8.72 -3.35
N THR A 271 -28.34 -9.42 -3.54
CA THR A 271 -28.51 -10.80 -3.11
C THR A 271 -28.29 -11.73 -4.28
N GLY A 272 -27.02 -12.00 -4.57
CA GLY A 272 -26.64 -13.04 -5.51
C GLY A 272 -25.17 -12.99 -5.86
N LEU A 273 -24.54 -14.16 -5.92
CA LEU A 273 -23.14 -14.33 -6.36
C LEU A 273 -22.85 -13.70 -7.73
N THR A 274 -23.86 -13.50 -8.58
CA THR A 274 -23.70 -12.92 -9.92
C THR A 274 -23.74 -11.39 -9.95
N MET A 275 -24.32 -10.75 -8.92
CA MET A 275 -24.34 -9.28 -8.79
C MET A 275 -23.12 -8.83 -7.98
N CYS A 276 -22.75 -9.57 -6.94
CA CYS A 276 -21.52 -9.33 -6.16
C CYS A 276 -20.19 -9.68 -6.87
N GLN A 277 -20.19 -9.85 -8.19
CA GLN A 277 -19.01 -10.20 -9.00
C GLN A 277 -19.06 -9.56 -10.39
N ASP A 278 -19.94 -8.56 -10.61
CA ASP A 278 -20.15 -7.95 -11.92
C ASP A 278 -19.42 -6.61 -12.10
N LEU A 279 -18.69 -6.16 -11.06
CA LEU A 279 -17.90 -4.92 -11.02
C LEU A 279 -18.75 -3.65 -11.09
N LYS A 280 -20.01 -3.71 -10.66
CA LYS A 280 -20.91 -2.57 -10.56
C LYS A 280 -21.35 -2.33 -9.12
N ASP A 281 -21.80 -1.10 -8.87
CA ASP A 281 -22.39 -0.65 -7.61
C ASP A 281 -23.90 -0.63 -7.84
N ASN A 282 -24.59 -1.74 -7.57
CA ASN A 282 -25.97 -1.92 -8.00
C ASN A 282 -26.97 -1.23 -7.05
N ASP A 283 -26.55 -0.86 -5.84
CA ASP A 283 -27.38 -0.14 -4.87
C ASP A 283 -27.00 1.35 -4.69
N CYS A 284 -25.97 1.80 -5.40
CA CYS A 284 -25.43 3.17 -5.46
C CYS A 284 -25.00 3.71 -4.09
N ASP A 285 -24.46 2.86 -3.23
CA ASP A 285 -23.95 3.24 -1.91
C ASP A 285 -22.44 3.61 -1.90
N GLY A 286 -21.79 3.48 -3.05
CA GLY A 286 -20.37 3.78 -3.26
C GLY A 286 -19.45 2.57 -3.06
N HIS A 287 -20.00 1.38 -2.87
CA HIS A 287 -19.27 0.12 -2.78
C HIS A 287 -19.61 -0.78 -3.98
N ILE A 288 -18.62 -1.54 -4.44
CA ILE A 288 -18.75 -2.45 -5.58
C ILE A 288 -18.51 -3.88 -5.08
N ASP A 289 -19.35 -4.81 -5.50
CA ASP A 289 -19.17 -6.25 -5.29
C ASP A 289 -18.89 -6.63 -3.81
N LEU A 290 -17.85 -7.42 -3.54
CA LEU A 290 -17.49 -7.95 -2.23
C LEU A 290 -17.01 -6.89 -1.21
N ILE A 291 -16.80 -5.64 -1.65
CA ILE A 291 -16.55 -4.51 -0.75
C ILE A 291 -17.86 -3.99 -0.17
N ASP A 292 -18.97 -4.20 -0.87
CA ASP A 292 -20.31 -3.79 -0.44
C ASP A 292 -20.83 -4.65 0.73
N LEU A 293 -21.30 -3.98 1.77
CA LEU A 293 -21.92 -4.60 2.94
C LEU A 293 -23.24 -5.30 2.56
N SER A 294 -23.94 -4.83 1.53
CA SER A 294 -25.17 -5.41 0.96
C SER A 294 -24.92 -6.78 0.31
N CYS A 295 -23.70 -7.05 -0.16
CA CYS A 295 -23.22 -8.38 -0.60
C CYS A 295 -23.03 -9.41 0.53
N GLY A 296 -23.37 -9.05 1.76
CA GLY A 296 -23.33 -9.94 2.92
C GLY A 296 -22.17 -9.68 3.86
N GLY A 297 -21.37 -8.63 3.64
CA GLY A 297 -20.53 -8.03 4.67
C GLY A 297 -19.57 -8.98 5.38
N LEU A 298 -19.06 -10.01 4.69
CA LEU A 298 -17.86 -10.69 5.13
C LEU A 298 -16.67 -9.85 4.66
N ILE A 299 -16.33 -8.86 5.49
CA ILE A 299 -14.95 -8.45 5.63
C ILE A 299 -14.16 -9.75 5.77
N CYS A 300 -13.40 -10.11 4.76
CA CYS A 300 -12.46 -11.21 4.78
C CYS A 300 -11.32 -10.83 5.74
N GLN A 301 -11.60 -10.90 7.04
CA GLN A 301 -10.70 -10.57 8.14
C GLN A 301 -10.45 -11.77 9.05
N ASP A 302 -11.02 -12.92 8.71
CA ASP A 302 -10.94 -14.11 9.53
C ASP A 302 -9.64 -14.84 9.17
N ASP A 303 -8.50 -14.38 9.72
CA ASP A 303 -7.36 -15.24 10.07
C ASP A 303 -7.87 -16.19 11.18
N PHE A 304 -8.58 -17.23 10.77
CA PHE A 304 -9.39 -18.10 11.62
C PHE A 304 -8.51 -19.10 12.36
N ASP A 305 -7.36 -19.45 11.82
CA ASP A 305 -6.36 -20.32 12.43
C ASP A 305 -5.27 -19.58 13.26
N LEU A 306 -5.22 -18.25 13.16
CA LEU A 306 -4.35 -17.31 13.87
C LEU A 306 -2.87 -17.35 13.46
N ASP A 307 -2.58 -17.64 12.20
CA ASP A 307 -1.23 -17.67 11.63
C ASP A 307 -0.77 -16.33 10.99
N SER A 308 -1.67 -15.35 10.96
CA SER A 308 -1.49 -14.00 10.39
C SER A 308 -1.53 -13.90 8.87
N TYR A 309 -1.93 -14.96 8.18
CA TYR A 309 -2.28 -14.97 6.77
C TYR A 309 -3.81 -14.94 6.63
N ILE A 310 -4.29 -14.63 5.42
CA ILE A 310 -5.72 -14.45 5.15
C ILE A 310 -6.12 -15.53 4.16
N SER A 311 -7.24 -16.24 4.39
CA SER A 311 -7.78 -17.27 3.49
C SER A 311 -7.67 -16.93 2.00
N ASP A 312 -7.26 -17.91 1.20
CA ASP A 312 -7.20 -17.91 -0.26
C ASP A 312 -8.57 -17.73 -0.94
N GLN A 313 -9.66 -17.91 -0.18
CA GLN A 313 -11.02 -17.58 -0.61
C GLN A 313 -11.27 -16.07 -0.65
N CYS A 314 -10.30 -15.27 -0.19
CA CYS A 314 -10.37 -13.81 -0.10
C CYS A 314 -9.48 -13.15 -1.16
N ILE A 315 -9.90 -11.99 -1.70
CA ILE A 315 -9.08 -11.22 -2.66
C ILE A 315 -7.81 -10.72 -1.95
N GLY A 316 -6.66 -11.25 -2.35
CA GLY A 316 -5.35 -10.91 -1.78
C GLY A 316 -4.96 -11.75 -0.55
N GLY A 317 -5.80 -12.71 -0.17
CA GLY A 317 -5.42 -13.78 0.75
C GLY A 317 -4.58 -14.84 0.03
N ASP A 318 -3.73 -15.48 0.80
CA ASP A 318 -2.71 -16.40 0.34
C ASP A 318 -2.61 -17.66 1.22
N ASP A 319 -3.46 -17.78 2.24
CA ASP A 319 -3.62 -18.96 3.09
C ASP A 319 -4.55 -20.00 2.45
N CYS A 320 -3.98 -21.13 2.03
CA CYS A 320 -4.71 -22.22 1.38
C CYS A 320 -5.56 -23.09 2.32
N ASP A 321 -5.44 -22.95 3.65
CA ASP A 321 -6.24 -23.68 4.64
C ASP A 321 -6.40 -22.94 5.97
N ASP A 322 -7.30 -21.95 5.95
CA ASP A 322 -7.67 -21.11 7.10
C ASP A 322 -8.57 -21.86 8.13
N ASP A 323 -8.38 -23.18 8.33
CA ASP A 323 -9.11 -23.99 9.32
C ASP A 323 -8.18 -24.49 10.46
N PRO A 324 -8.40 -24.06 11.72
CA PRO A 324 -7.60 -24.48 12.88
C PRO A 324 -7.72 -25.98 13.21
N GLU A 325 -8.72 -26.69 12.68
CA GLU A 325 -8.88 -28.13 12.88
C GLU A 325 -8.14 -28.98 11.85
N VAL A 326 -7.81 -28.42 10.68
CA VAL A 326 -7.22 -29.17 9.56
C VAL A 326 -5.70 -29.03 9.60
N CYS A 327 -5.15 -27.87 9.26
CA CYS A 327 -3.71 -27.63 9.31
C CYS A 327 -3.28 -26.83 10.55
N GLY A 328 -4.18 -26.02 11.10
CA GLY A 328 -3.81 -25.00 12.08
C GLY A 328 -2.74 -24.07 11.50
N SER A 329 -2.00 -23.39 12.39
CA SER A 329 -1.10 -22.28 12.05
C SER A 329 0.18 -22.64 11.28
N TYR A 330 0.09 -23.56 10.33
CA TYR A 330 1.19 -24.19 9.60
C TYR A 330 0.90 -24.29 8.10
N CYS A 331 -0.25 -23.82 7.58
CA CYS A 331 -0.57 -23.83 6.16
C CYS A 331 -0.56 -22.41 5.58
N TYR A 332 0.63 -21.90 5.24
CA TYR A 332 0.75 -20.56 4.68
C TYR A 332 1.97 -20.40 3.77
N PRO A 333 1.95 -19.41 2.87
CA PRO A 333 3.05 -19.14 1.95
C PRO A 333 4.39 -18.91 2.67
N GLY A 334 5.35 -19.76 2.33
CA GLY A 334 6.71 -19.67 2.87
C GLY A 334 6.88 -20.23 4.28
N PHE A 335 6.02 -21.19 4.67
CA PHE A 335 6.17 -21.95 5.90
C PHE A 335 7.61 -22.48 6.06
N PRO A 336 8.32 -22.23 7.18
CA PRO A 336 9.79 -22.38 7.26
C PRO A 336 10.35 -23.80 7.06
N SER A 337 9.48 -24.81 7.07
CA SER A 337 9.84 -26.22 6.89
C SER A 337 9.41 -26.79 5.53
N GLY A 338 8.74 -25.99 4.67
CA GLY A 338 7.97 -26.53 3.55
C GLY A 338 6.91 -27.52 4.06
N GLU A 339 6.60 -28.52 3.25
CA GLU A 339 5.68 -29.60 3.60
C GLU A 339 6.01 -30.32 4.92
N LEU A 340 5.02 -30.45 5.81
CA LEU A 340 5.13 -31.23 7.05
C LEU A 340 5.13 -32.72 6.69
N CYS A 341 6.23 -33.40 6.99
CA CYS A 341 6.45 -34.78 6.54
C CYS A 341 5.64 -35.85 7.32
N GLU A 342 4.51 -35.46 7.92
CA GLU A 342 3.67 -36.33 8.73
C GLU A 342 2.65 -37.14 7.92
N ASP A 343 2.71 -37.10 6.57
CA ASP A 343 1.84 -37.86 5.65
C ASP A 343 0.37 -37.50 5.92
N ASP A 344 0.09 -36.20 5.99
CA ASP A 344 -1.24 -35.66 6.26
C ASP A 344 -2.00 -35.27 4.99
N GLY A 345 -1.31 -35.27 3.84
CA GLY A 345 -1.88 -35.11 2.50
C GLY A 345 -2.31 -33.69 2.23
N LYS A 346 -1.58 -32.72 2.76
CA LYS A 346 -1.86 -31.28 2.66
C LYS A 346 -0.69 -30.55 2.01
N ASP A 347 -0.95 -29.31 1.64
CA ASP A 347 -0.04 -28.35 1.04
C ASP A 347 0.24 -27.28 2.11
N ASN A 348 1.24 -27.52 2.95
CA ASN A 348 1.54 -26.68 4.11
C ASN A 348 2.19 -25.34 3.75
N ASP A 349 2.79 -25.21 2.57
CA ASP A 349 3.39 -23.94 2.15
C ASP A 349 2.60 -23.23 1.04
N CYS A 350 1.40 -23.74 0.72
CA CYS A 350 0.45 -23.19 -0.23
C CYS A 350 1.03 -22.99 -1.64
N ASN A 351 1.94 -23.87 -2.06
CA ASN A 351 2.58 -23.81 -3.36
C ASN A 351 1.87 -24.64 -4.44
N GLY A 352 0.80 -25.35 -4.06
CA GLY A 352 -0.02 -26.21 -4.91
C GLY A 352 0.43 -27.66 -5.01
N LEU A 353 1.37 -28.09 -4.17
CA LEU A 353 1.94 -29.44 -4.15
C LEU A 353 1.89 -30.01 -2.74
N ASP A 354 1.29 -31.19 -2.58
CA ASP A 354 1.28 -31.90 -1.29
C ASP A 354 2.58 -32.70 -1.04
N GLU A 355 2.70 -33.36 0.11
CA GLU A 355 3.91 -34.12 0.47
C GLU A 355 4.15 -35.34 -0.46
N GLN A 356 3.13 -35.79 -1.21
CA GLN A 356 3.29 -36.84 -2.23
C GLN A 356 3.89 -36.27 -3.52
N GLN A 357 3.71 -34.98 -3.75
CA GLN A 357 4.25 -34.21 -4.86
C GLN A 357 5.61 -33.57 -4.53
N GLU A 358 5.91 -33.32 -3.24
CA GLU A 358 7.16 -32.70 -2.74
C GLU A 358 7.94 -33.53 -1.71
N ALA A 359 7.99 -34.85 -1.91
CA ALA A 359 8.55 -35.78 -0.92
C ALA A 359 10.03 -35.52 -0.51
N CYS A 360 10.79 -34.74 -1.29
CA CYS A 360 12.22 -34.47 -1.06
C CYS A 360 12.49 -33.26 -0.17
N SER A 361 11.70 -32.19 -0.28
CA SER A 361 11.77 -30.96 0.53
C SER A 361 11.53 -31.25 2.02
N CYS A 362 10.76 -32.30 2.28
CA CYS A 362 10.48 -32.88 3.59
C CYS A 362 11.71 -33.47 4.33
N LEU A 363 12.81 -33.78 3.66
CA LEU A 363 13.93 -34.48 4.30
C LEU A 363 15.14 -33.53 4.48
N PRO A 364 15.48 -33.12 5.72
CA PRO A 364 16.57 -32.18 5.97
C PRO A 364 17.90 -32.69 5.41
N GLY A 365 18.44 -31.97 4.42
CA GLY A 365 19.70 -32.29 3.75
C GLY A 365 19.58 -33.33 2.63
N CYS A 366 18.36 -33.61 2.17
CA CYS A 366 18.11 -34.45 1.00
C CYS A 366 17.91 -33.67 -0.29
N ASP A 367 17.51 -32.40 -0.22
CA ASP A 367 17.45 -31.45 -1.33
C ASP A 367 18.17 -30.16 -0.85
N ASN A 368 19.40 -29.96 -1.31
CA ASN A 368 20.27 -28.86 -0.88
C ASN A 368 20.23 -27.67 -1.84
N ASP A 369 19.71 -27.83 -3.06
CA ASP A 369 19.62 -26.75 -4.05
C ASP A 369 18.20 -26.26 -4.34
N GLY A 370 17.19 -26.95 -3.79
CA GLY A 370 15.79 -26.54 -3.74
C GLY A 370 15.04 -26.82 -5.04
N ASP A 371 15.35 -27.91 -5.73
CA ASP A 371 14.67 -28.30 -6.97
C ASP A 371 13.68 -29.46 -6.84
N ASN A 372 13.39 -29.84 -5.59
CA ASN A 372 12.49 -30.92 -5.17
C ASN A 372 12.94 -32.32 -5.60
N SER A 373 14.23 -32.52 -5.95
CA SER A 373 14.78 -33.83 -6.26
C SER A 373 15.74 -34.32 -5.17
N CYS A 374 15.62 -35.60 -4.81
CA CYS A 374 16.36 -36.15 -3.67
C CYS A 374 17.78 -36.58 -4.06
N SER A 375 18.77 -36.19 -3.27
CA SER A 375 20.15 -36.66 -3.37
C SER A 375 20.34 -38.17 -3.19
N GLU A 376 21.48 -38.67 -3.70
CA GLU A 376 21.95 -40.05 -3.56
C GLU A 376 22.03 -40.50 -2.09
N GLY A 377 21.00 -41.18 -1.59
CA GLY A 377 20.98 -41.77 -0.25
C GLY A 377 19.70 -41.55 0.54
N CYS A 378 18.81 -40.68 0.05
CA CYS A 378 17.48 -40.49 0.61
C CYS A 378 16.57 -41.64 0.14
N MET A 379 15.76 -42.21 1.03
CA MET A 379 15.04 -43.49 0.82
C MET A 379 13.83 -43.39 -0.16
N TRP A 380 13.89 -42.51 -1.17
CA TRP A 380 12.80 -42.22 -2.11
C TRP A 380 13.20 -42.40 -3.58
N PRO A 381 12.24 -42.77 -4.46
CA PRO A 381 12.46 -42.89 -5.89
C PRO A 381 12.48 -41.52 -6.58
N GLY A 382 13.67 -40.94 -6.69
CA GLY A 382 13.96 -39.73 -7.45
C GLY A 382 15.39 -39.36 -7.14
N TYR A 383 16.28 -39.42 -8.12
CA TYR A 383 17.72 -39.32 -7.91
C TYR A 383 18.23 -38.04 -8.53
N ASP A 384 18.54 -37.06 -7.69
CA ASP A 384 19.34 -35.92 -8.08
C ASP A 384 20.83 -36.33 -8.12
N CYS A 385 21.41 -36.20 -9.32
CA CYS A 385 22.79 -36.54 -9.61
C CYS A 385 23.77 -35.40 -9.29
N ASP A 386 23.30 -34.18 -9.04
CA ASP A 386 24.09 -33.02 -8.57
C ASP A 386 23.24 -32.06 -7.71
N ASP A 387 22.97 -32.49 -6.47
CA ASP A 387 22.27 -31.80 -5.36
C ASP A 387 22.97 -30.52 -4.84
N GLY A 388 23.68 -29.81 -5.72
CA GLY A 388 24.18 -28.46 -5.49
C GLY A 388 23.88 -27.53 -6.68
N ASN A 389 23.09 -27.99 -7.64
CA ASN A 389 22.77 -27.33 -8.88
C ASN A 389 21.33 -27.66 -9.32
N ASN A 390 20.40 -26.77 -8.94
CA ASN A 390 18.96 -26.84 -9.22
C ASN A 390 18.51 -26.90 -10.69
N LYS A 391 19.47 -27.04 -11.62
CA LYS A 391 19.26 -27.27 -13.05
C LYS A 391 19.58 -28.69 -13.47
N VAL A 392 19.95 -29.55 -12.53
CA VAL A 392 20.33 -30.94 -12.76
C VAL A 392 19.43 -31.80 -11.90
N ASN A 393 18.36 -32.35 -12.47
CA ASN A 393 17.46 -33.27 -11.77
C ASN A 393 16.60 -34.10 -12.72
N ILE A 394 15.93 -35.12 -12.20
CA ILE A 394 15.16 -36.10 -13.00
C ILE A 394 14.04 -35.53 -13.89
N TYR A 395 13.63 -34.28 -13.66
CA TYR A 395 12.57 -33.61 -14.41
C TYR A 395 13.12 -32.59 -15.43
N GLN A 396 14.41 -32.28 -15.40
CA GLN A 396 14.98 -31.29 -16.30
C GLN A 396 15.08 -31.81 -17.74
N PRO A 397 14.82 -30.97 -18.75
CA PRO A 397 15.22 -31.26 -20.12
C PRO A 397 16.74 -31.13 -20.27
N GLU A 398 17.36 -31.99 -21.10
CA GLU A 398 18.79 -31.92 -21.43
C GLU A 398 19.18 -30.57 -22.05
N ASN A 399 20.22 -29.93 -21.51
CA ASN A 399 20.83 -28.76 -22.11
C ASN A 399 21.95 -29.16 -23.08
N CYS A 400 21.57 -29.17 -24.36
CA CYS A 400 22.41 -29.54 -25.50
C CYS A 400 23.72 -28.75 -25.67
N ALA A 401 23.89 -27.65 -24.92
CA ALA A 401 25.10 -26.82 -24.95
C ALA A 401 26.17 -27.28 -23.94
N THR A 402 25.89 -28.28 -23.10
CA THR A 402 26.78 -28.69 -22.01
C THR A 402 27.11 -30.19 -22.06
N PRO A 403 28.21 -30.63 -21.41
CA PRO A 403 28.58 -32.04 -21.33
C PRO A 403 28.04 -32.73 -20.07
N PHE A 404 27.02 -32.17 -19.42
CA PHE A 404 26.43 -32.69 -18.18
C PHE A 404 25.16 -33.50 -18.52
N ASP A 405 24.82 -34.44 -17.63
CA ASP A 405 23.55 -35.17 -17.63
C ASP A 405 22.61 -34.35 -16.74
N ASP A 406 21.82 -33.49 -17.36
CA ASP A 406 20.95 -32.55 -16.65
C ASP A 406 19.71 -33.25 -16.12
N ASN A 407 19.32 -34.39 -16.68
CA ASN A 407 18.10 -35.12 -16.30
C ASN A 407 18.34 -36.40 -15.48
N CYS A 408 19.60 -36.63 -15.09
CA CYS A 408 20.05 -37.73 -14.25
C CYS A 408 19.61 -39.13 -14.73
N ASN A 409 19.54 -39.34 -16.04
CA ASN A 409 19.13 -40.63 -16.63
C ASN A 409 20.30 -41.50 -17.14
N ASP A 410 21.54 -41.12 -16.82
CA ASP A 410 22.81 -41.71 -17.26
C ASP A 410 23.11 -41.53 -18.77
N GLN A 411 22.44 -40.58 -19.43
CA GLN A 411 22.72 -40.18 -20.81
C GLN A 411 23.08 -38.68 -20.83
N ILE A 412 23.77 -38.27 -21.88
CA ILE A 412 24.22 -36.88 -22.03
C ILE A 412 23.78 -36.45 -23.43
N ASN A 413 23.05 -35.34 -23.52
CA ASN A 413 22.54 -34.75 -24.76
C ASN A 413 21.60 -35.67 -25.57
N GLU A 414 20.80 -36.51 -24.91
CA GLU A 414 19.71 -37.24 -25.56
C GLU A 414 18.48 -36.34 -25.77
N TYR A 415 17.69 -36.64 -26.81
CA TYR A 415 16.56 -35.80 -27.26
C TYR A 415 16.91 -34.36 -27.66
N CYS A 416 18.18 -33.99 -27.58
CA CYS A 416 18.76 -32.82 -28.21
C CYS A 416 18.74 -32.93 -29.74
N SER A 417 17.65 -32.47 -30.34
CA SER A 417 17.71 -31.94 -31.69
C SER A 417 17.04 -30.57 -31.76
N PRO A 418 17.70 -29.50 -31.30
CA PRO A 418 17.31 -28.14 -31.66
C PRO A 418 18.23 -27.67 -32.79
N CYS A 419 17.61 -27.19 -33.86
CA CYS A 419 18.28 -26.73 -35.07
C CYS A 419 19.39 -25.73 -34.75
N ASP A 420 20.51 -25.77 -35.48
CA ASP A 420 21.53 -24.73 -35.40
C ASP A 420 20.88 -23.33 -35.57
N PRO A 421 21.36 -22.27 -34.89
CA PRO A 421 20.75 -20.94 -35.00
C PRO A 421 20.62 -20.48 -36.46
N GLY A 422 19.37 -20.34 -36.92
CA GLY A 422 19.03 -20.00 -38.31
C GLY A 422 18.52 -21.17 -39.17
N CYS A 423 18.29 -22.33 -38.55
CA CYS A 423 17.71 -23.51 -39.19
C CYS A 423 16.24 -23.80 -38.79
N ASP A 424 15.66 -22.92 -37.96
CA ASP A 424 14.22 -22.84 -37.65
C ASP A 424 13.89 -21.32 -37.63
N ILE A 425 13.44 -20.81 -38.78
CA ILE A 425 13.22 -19.39 -39.06
C ILE A 425 11.82 -18.96 -38.61
N ASP A 426 10.83 -19.83 -38.72
CA ASP A 426 9.43 -19.53 -38.38
C ASP A 426 8.99 -19.97 -36.98
N GLN A 427 9.87 -20.66 -36.25
CA GLN A 427 9.78 -21.03 -34.84
C GLN A 427 8.68 -22.04 -34.55
N ASP A 428 8.48 -23.00 -35.46
CA ASP A 428 7.54 -24.11 -35.29
C ASP A 428 8.17 -25.36 -34.63
N SER A 429 9.45 -25.28 -34.28
CA SER A 429 10.25 -26.33 -33.64
C SER A 429 10.69 -27.48 -34.56
N TYR A 430 10.49 -27.36 -35.87
CA TYR A 430 11.05 -28.27 -36.87
C TYR A 430 12.19 -27.58 -37.64
N CYS A 431 13.26 -28.33 -37.91
CA CYS A 431 14.42 -27.77 -38.61
C CYS A 431 14.22 -27.84 -40.13
N SER A 432 14.66 -26.82 -40.85
CA SER A 432 14.68 -26.79 -42.31
C SER A 432 15.26 -28.08 -42.92
N ASP A 433 14.60 -28.60 -43.96
CA ASP A 433 15.01 -29.73 -44.80
C ASP A 433 16.27 -29.47 -45.64
N SER A 434 16.83 -28.25 -45.54
CA SER A 434 18.04 -27.88 -46.25
C SER A 434 19.19 -28.83 -45.90
N LYS A 435 20.08 -29.06 -46.87
CA LYS A 435 21.24 -29.93 -46.69
C LYS A 435 22.18 -29.48 -45.56
N GLU A 436 22.08 -28.22 -45.15
CA GLU A 436 22.90 -27.59 -44.12
C GLU A 436 22.32 -27.80 -42.72
N CYS A 437 20.99 -27.80 -42.59
CA CYS A 437 20.27 -27.97 -41.33
C CYS A 437 19.89 -29.42 -41.03
N GLY A 438 19.70 -30.25 -42.07
CA GLY A 438 19.47 -31.69 -41.94
C GLY A 438 18.15 -32.08 -41.28
N GLY A 439 17.19 -31.16 -41.21
CA GLY A 439 15.86 -31.38 -40.68
C GLY A 439 14.87 -31.93 -41.70
N ASN A 440 13.59 -31.77 -41.40
CA ASN A 440 12.46 -32.31 -42.15
C ASN A 440 11.31 -31.30 -42.36
N ASP A 441 11.52 -30.04 -42.01
CA ASP A 441 10.62 -28.95 -42.37
C ASP A 441 10.86 -28.50 -43.82
N CYS A 442 9.88 -28.78 -44.68
CA CYS A 442 9.89 -28.48 -46.10
C CYS A 442 9.57 -27.01 -46.41
N ASN A 443 9.12 -26.21 -45.43
CA ASN A 443 8.95 -24.76 -45.59
C ASN A 443 9.15 -23.98 -44.28
N ASP A 444 10.43 -23.76 -43.98
CA ASP A 444 10.97 -22.94 -42.89
C ASP A 444 10.70 -21.42 -43.00
N ASN A 445 9.57 -21.03 -43.57
CA ASN A 445 9.05 -19.66 -43.50
C ASN A 445 7.54 -19.66 -43.21
N ASN A 446 6.93 -20.82 -42.99
CA ASN A 446 5.54 -20.99 -42.69
C ASN A 446 5.33 -22.14 -41.68
N LYS A 447 5.20 -21.77 -40.41
CA LYS A 447 4.94 -22.64 -39.25
C LYS A 447 3.75 -23.61 -39.33
N ASN A 448 2.97 -23.53 -40.40
CA ASN A 448 1.84 -24.40 -40.69
C ASN A 448 2.18 -25.44 -41.78
N ILE A 449 3.44 -25.53 -42.20
CA ILE A 449 3.94 -26.54 -43.15
C ILE A 449 5.14 -27.19 -42.48
N ASN A 450 4.91 -28.30 -41.77
CA ASN A 450 5.94 -29.07 -41.08
C ASN A 450 5.42 -30.47 -40.73
N PRO A 451 6.30 -31.44 -40.39
CA PRO A 451 5.93 -32.82 -40.05
C PRO A 451 5.01 -33.02 -38.83
N GLY A 452 4.75 -31.96 -38.05
CA GLY A 452 3.82 -31.97 -36.94
C GLY A 452 2.40 -31.56 -37.32
N VAL A 453 2.19 -31.03 -38.53
CA VAL A 453 0.86 -30.69 -39.06
C VAL A 453 0.18 -31.96 -39.52
N TRP A 454 -1.10 -32.11 -39.18
CA TRP A 454 -1.91 -33.26 -39.56
C TRP A 454 -3.09 -32.76 -40.40
N ASP A 455 -3.17 -33.18 -41.67
CA ASP A 455 -4.23 -32.77 -42.61
C ASP A 455 -5.65 -33.29 -42.25
N GLU A 456 -5.79 -33.97 -41.10
CA GLU A 456 -7.01 -34.69 -40.72
C GLU A 456 -8.21 -33.76 -40.37
N TYR A 457 -8.00 -32.46 -40.17
CA TYR A 457 -9.05 -31.56 -39.65
C TYR A 457 -9.39 -30.33 -40.50
N SER A 458 -8.72 -30.10 -41.63
CA SER A 458 -8.94 -28.90 -42.44
C SER A 458 -9.33 -29.23 -43.88
N ILE A 459 -10.61 -29.00 -44.21
CA ILE A 459 -11.13 -29.19 -45.58
C ILE A 459 -10.49 -28.24 -46.61
N LEU A 460 -9.78 -27.21 -46.14
CA LEU A 460 -9.05 -26.26 -46.98
C LEU A 460 -7.66 -26.78 -47.41
N GLU A 461 -7.06 -27.70 -46.65
CA GLU A 461 -5.67 -28.17 -46.85
C GLU A 461 -5.60 -29.28 -47.92
N CYS A 462 -6.63 -30.13 -48.06
CA CYS A 462 -6.71 -31.11 -49.16
C CYS A 462 -6.94 -30.52 -50.58
N SER A 463 -6.71 -29.22 -50.82
CA SER A 463 -6.99 -28.55 -52.10
C SER A 463 -6.12 -27.31 -52.38
N ASP A 464 -5.08 -27.08 -51.60
CA ASP A 464 -4.21 -25.91 -51.74
C ASP A 464 -2.91 -26.18 -52.52
N SER A 465 -2.67 -27.45 -52.88
CA SER A 465 -1.52 -27.90 -53.66
C SER A 465 -0.17 -27.69 -52.97
N LEU A 466 -0.17 -27.76 -51.65
CA LEU A 466 1.01 -27.78 -50.79
C LEU A 466 1.11 -29.14 -50.06
N ASP A 467 2.34 -29.52 -49.71
CA ASP A 467 2.67 -30.67 -48.86
C ASP A 467 2.83 -30.12 -47.45
N ASN A 468 1.77 -30.16 -46.65
CA ASN A 468 1.72 -29.43 -45.38
C ASN A 468 2.35 -30.21 -44.22
N ASP A 469 2.44 -31.53 -44.33
CA ASP A 469 3.09 -32.41 -43.34
C ASP A 469 4.48 -32.91 -43.77
N CYS A 470 4.97 -32.44 -44.92
CA CYS A 470 6.30 -32.73 -45.46
C CYS A 470 6.57 -34.24 -45.63
N ASP A 471 5.52 -35.04 -45.89
CA ASP A 471 5.62 -36.48 -46.11
C ASP A 471 5.91 -36.86 -47.57
N GLY A 472 5.80 -35.88 -48.48
CA GLY A 472 6.07 -35.97 -49.90
C GLY A 472 4.86 -36.26 -50.79
N ASP A 473 3.68 -36.45 -50.21
CA ASP A 473 2.40 -36.45 -50.89
C ASP A 473 1.79 -35.02 -50.88
N ILE A 474 0.89 -34.75 -51.82
CA ILE A 474 0.25 -33.44 -51.96
C ILE A 474 -1.24 -33.67 -52.19
N ASP A 475 -2.08 -33.04 -51.39
CA ASP A 475 -3.54 -33.05 -51.51
C ASP A 475 -4.13 -34.49 -51.63
N CYS A 476 -4.86 -34.76 -52.73
CA CYS A 476 -5.55 -36.01 -53.04
C CYS A 476 -4.67 -37.26 -53.13
N ASN A 477 -3.35 -37.16 -52.96
CA ASN A 477 -2.47 -38.32 -52.87
C ASN A 477 -2.32 -38.85 -51.43
N GLU A 478 -2.66 -38.05 -50.41
CA GLU A 478 -2.64 -38.47 -49.01
C GLU A 478 -3.78 -39.45 -48.68
N GLU A 479 -3.50 -40.43 -47.83
CA GLU A 479 -4.45 -41.48 -47.44
C GLU A 479 -5.65 -40.91 -46.64
N CYS A 480 -5.48 -39.75 -45.99
CA CYS A 480 -6.51 -39.05 -45.22
C CYS A 480 -7.56 -38.33 -46.11
N CYS A 481 -7.14 -37.69 -47.20
CA CYS A 481 -8.03 -37.01 -48.16
C CYS A 481 -8.88 -38.00 -49.01
N LEU A 482 -8.54 -39.30 -48.96
CA LEU A 482 -9.28 -40.39 -49.62
C LEU A 482 -10.44 -40.97 -48.79
N GLY A 483 -10.70 -40.41 -47.59
CA GLY A 483 -11.93 -40.64 -46.83
C GLY A 483 -12.07 -42.03 -46.19
N ASN A 484 -10.97 -42.75 -45.93
CA ASN A 484 -11.01 -44.06 -45.29
C ASN A 484 -10.05 -44.17 -44.09
N ALA A 485 -10.09 -43.23 -43.13
CA ALA A 485 -9.47 -43.47 -41.83
C ALA A 485 -10.39 -44.35 -40.95
N PRO A 486 -9.92 -45.50 -40.40
CA PRO A 486 -10.63 -46.21 -39.34
C PRO A 486 -10.53 -45.44 -38.02
N SER A 487 -11.63 -45.36 -37.28
CA SER A 487 -11.67 -44.69 -35.97
C SER A 487 -10.73 -45.37 -34.95
N PRO A 488 -10.04 -44.61 -34.09
CA PRO A 488 -9.19 -45.17 -33.05
C PRO A 488 -10.04 -45.86 -31.97
N PRO A 489 -9.58 -46.98 -31.37
CA PRO A 489 -10.28 -47.64 -30.29
C PRO A 489 -10.01 -46.89 -28.97
N GLY A 490 -10.91 -46.00 -28.55
CA GLY A 490 -10.77 -45.41 -27.21
C GLY A 490 -11.73 -44.29 -26.79
N SER A 491 -12.34 -43.54 -27.71
CA SER A 491 -13.19 -42.40 -27.32
C SER A 491 -14.63 -42.82 -27.03
N SER A 492 -15.06 -42.63 -25.77
CA SER A 492 -16.44 -42.86 -25.31
C SER A 492 -17.42 -41.86 -25.95
N PRO A 493 -18.68 -42.25 -26.27
CA PRO A 493 -19.60 -41.42 -27.04
C PRO A 493 -20.62 -40.75 -26.13
N ILE A 494 -20.36 -39.53 -25.66
CA ILE A 494 -21.40 -38.67 -25.07
C ILE A 494 -21.16 -37.23 -25.50
N PHE A 495 -21.60 -36.86 -26.71
CA PHE A 495 -22.43 -35.70 -27.02
C PHE A 495 -22.67 -35.61 -28.54
N SER A 496 -23.96 -35.59 -28.88
CA SER A 496 -24.72 -35.32 -30.12
C SER A 496 -24.10 -35.40 -31.54
N PRO A 497 -24.87 -35.93 -32.52
CA PRO A 497 -24.51 -35.99 -33.94
C PRO A 497 -25.02 -34.75 -34.69
N LEU A 498 -24.17 -34.04 -35.42
CA LEU A 498 -24.55 -33.26 -36.61
C LEU A 498 -23.32 -32.55 -37.19
N LEU A 499 -22.61 -33.27 -38.05
CA LEU A 499 -21.94 -32.80 -39.28
C LEU A 499 -20.98 -33.91 -39.69
N LYS A 500 -21.38 -34.74 -40.67
CA LYS A 500 -20.39 -35.45 -41.47
C LYS A 500 -19.94 -34.46 -42.54
N PRO A 501 -18.67 -34.03 -42.57
CA PRO A 501 -18.18 -33.27 -43.71
C PRO A 501 -18.25 -34.17 -44.95
N VAL A 502 -18.93 -33.64 -45.96
CA VAL A 502 -19.03 -34.22 -47.29
C VAL A 502 -17.69 -33.96 -47.97
N CYS A 503 -16.85 -34.98 -48.14
CA CYS A 503 -15.69 -34.87 -49.03
C CYS A 503 -16.19 -34.54 -50.44
N ALA A 504 -15.70 -33.41 -50.96
CA ALA A 504 -16.05 -32.92 -52.27
C ALA A 504 -15.49 -33.86 -53.35
N TYR A 505 -16.40 -34.58 -53.99
CA TYR A 505 -16.17 -35.45 -55.13
C TYR A 505 -15.65 -34.67 -56.35
N ARG A 506 -14.38 -34.24 -56.40
CA ARG A 506 -13.77 -33.62 -57.59
C ARG A 506 -12.24 -33.78 -57.76
N CYS A 507 -11.66 -34.91 -57.36
CA CYS A 507 -10.42 -35.37 -58.04
C CYS A 507 -10.79 -36.07 -59.35
N GLY A 508 -11.04 -35.26 -60.38
CA GLY A 508 -11.47 -35.67 -61.71
C GLY A 508 -10.33 -35.68 -62.73
N ILE A 509 -9.82 -36.88 -63.00
CA ILE A 509 -9.33 -37.41 -64.29
C ILE A 509 -8.59 -36.39 -65.21
N GLY A 510 -7.27 -36.48 -65.22
CA GLY A 510 -6.43 -36.28 -66.42
C GLY A 510 -6.12 -37.62 -67.08
#